data_AF-A0A7K3XXX7-F1
#
_entry.id   AF-A0A7K3XXX7-F1
#
_cell.length_a   1.000
_cell.length_b   1.000
_cell.length_c   1.000
_cell.angle_alpha   90.00
_cell.angle_beta   90.00
_cell.angle_gamma   90.00
#
_symmetry.space_group_name_H-M   'P 1'
#
loop_
_entity.id
_entity.type
_entity.pdbx_description
1 polymer ?
#
loop_
_entity_poly.entity_id
_entity_poly.type
_entity_poly.pdbx_seq_one_letter_code
_entity_poly.pdbx_strand_id
1 'polypeptide(L)'
;MDARKTGGWSTRAAAAYVAVVVALLVVPFAAMPFAPSDPDAELQELAAWPSLTEDGRVNVNFLSEAGDWFDDHFAFRQQLITANARVRADLFGTSPTDQVVVGTHGWLYYGGTMADYQRTRPLSDRAVANAAANLALLQRYVEAGGATFLLAVAPNKNSLYDENMPYYELAGSGPTNWDRLEAALRKRGVHTVDLFSTLREAGGVQYMKTDTHWNTEGARLAYDAVMDAADIEHDDYRNAAVTWDDGFIGDVEAMLYPLGRTPEPVEAYEAAQRFSYENGATSVEDADIATASTAERKSGSLVMYRDSFGNALLPFFATAFREARFSKLVPYDAAIVPASKADLVVVERAERHLDFFATTPPIMPAPLCEGVAADRSVETATTMDFARDGPYVAVRGVIDGAYASDDMRVCVGVAGDDGEETWYEAFRQSVKSDDKVDVATDDGYVARIDARVLQPETRVSVAVVNDGAACVLASKQWKEQ
;
A
#
# COMPACT_ATOMS: atom_id res chain seq x y z
N MET A 1 27.41 -12.96 -62.02
CA MET A 1 26.05 -13.26 -61.53
C MET A 1 26.04 -14.73 -61.19
N ASP A 2 26.14 -15.09 -59.91
CA ASP A 2 25.86 -16.45 -59.47
C ASP A 2 24.92 -16.33 -58.26
N ALA A 3 23.63 -16.55 -58.53
CA ALA A 3 22.57 -16.36 -57.56
C ALA A 3 22.23 -17.71 -56.91
N ARG A 4 22.66 -17.83 -55.66
CA ARG A 4 21.95 -18.48 -54.53
C ARG A 4 21.43 -19.90 -54.75
N LYS A 5 22.20 -20.88 -54.27
CA LYS A 5 21.62 -22.10 -53.68
C LYS A 5 21.21 -21.79 -52.23
N THR A 6 19.97 -21.39 -52.01
CA THR A 6 19.36 -21.42 -50.67
C THR A 6 18.93 -22.86 -50.39
N GLY A 7 19.54 -23.51 -49.39
CA GLY A 7 19.22 -24.88 -48.99
C GLY A 7 17.82 -24.97 -48.38
N GLY A 8 16.88 -25.57 -49.11
CA GLY A 8 15.57 -25.94 -48.60
C GLY A 8 15.62 -27.24 -47.79
N TRP A 9 14.78 -27.35 -46.76
CA TRP A 9 14.65 -28.57 -45.94
C TRP A 9 14.17 -29.74 -46.80
N SER A 10 14.66 -30.96 -46.51
CA SER A 10 14.12 -32.18 -47.15
C SER A 10 12.64 -32.39 -46.75
N THR A 11 11.82 -32.98 -47.62
CA THR A 11 10.40 -33.29 -47.33
C THR A 11 10.22 -34.07 -46.03
N ARG A 12 11.18 -34.93 -45.68
CA ARG A 12 11.21 -35.68 -44.42
C ARG A 12 11.49 -34.79 -43.21
N ALA A 13 12.40 -33.82 -43.34
CA ALA A 13 12.69 -32.86 -42.28
C ALA A 13 11.49 -31.92 -42.04
N ALA A 14 10.83 -31.48 -43.11
CA ALA A 14 9.61 -30.68 -43.01
C ALA A 14 8.46 -31.46 -42.33
N ALA A 15 8.24 -32.72 -42.71
CA ALA A 15 7.22 -33.57 -42.09
C ALA A 15 7.51 -33.85 -40.60
N ALA A 16 8.77 -34.10 -40.25
CA ALA A 16 9.18 -34.29 -38.86
C ALA A 16 8.96 -33.03 -38.01
N TYR A 17 9.30 -31.85 -38.54
CA TYR A 17 9.02 -30.58 -37.88
C TYR A 17 7.53 -30.36 -37.63
N VAL A 18 6.70 -30.57 -38.65
CA VAL A 18 5.24 -30.44 -38.52
C VAL A 18 4.70 -31.41 -37.47
N ALA A 19 5.17 -32.67 -37.47
CA ALA A 19 4.75 -33.65 -36.48
C ALA A 19 5.13 -33.23 -35.05
N VAL A 20 6.32 -32.65 -34.85
CA VAL A 20 6.75 -32.13 -33.55
C VAL A 20 5.90 -30.94 -33.11
N VAL A 21 5.64 -29.97 -33.99
CA VAL A 21 4.80 -28.81 -33.67
C VAL A 21 3.38 -29.24 -33.33
N VAL A 22 2.79 -30.15 -34.11
CA VAL A 22 1.46 -30.69 -33.83
C VAL A 22 1.45 -31.44 -32.49
N ALA A 23 2.48 -32.24 -32.20
CA ALA A 23 2.58 -32.92 -30.90
C ALA A 23 2.68 -31.90 -29.75
N LEU A 24 3.47 -30.85 -29.88
CA LEU A 24 3.58 -29.78 -28.86
C LEU A 24 2.25 -29.07 -28.60
N LEU A 25 1.39 -28.91 -29.62
CA LEU A 25 0.09 -28.29 -29.47
C LEU A 25 -0.98 -29.25 -28.92
N VAL A 26 -0.94 -30.53 -29.32
CA VAL A 26 -1.97 -31.52 -28.97
C VAL A 26 -1.72 -32.18 -27.62
N VAL A 27 -0.46 -32.37 -27.23
CA VAL A 27 -0.12 -33.08 -25.97
C VAL A 27 -0.66 -32.37 -24.73
N PRO A 28 -0.52 -31.03 -24.55
CA PRO A 28 -1.13 -30.34 -23.40
C PRO A 28 -2.64 -30.53 -23.32
N PHE A 29 -3.32 -30.61 -24.47
CA PHE A 29 -4.76 -30.85 -24.53
C PHE A 29 -5.13 -32.30 -24.18
N ALA A 30 -4.46 -33.27 -24.81
CA ALA A 30 -4.76 -34.68 -24.64
C ALA A 30 -4.38 -35.22 -23.24
N ALA A 31 -3.41 -34.59 -22.59
CA ALA A 31 -2.92 -34.99 -21.28
C ALA A 31 -3.68 -34.36 -20.10
N MET A 32 -4.64 -33.46 -20.32
CA MET A 32 -5.41 -32.79 -19.24
C MET A 32 -6.01 -33.76 -18.20
N PRO A 33 -6.58 -34.93 -18.59
CA PRO A 33 -7.13 -35.88 -17.61
C PRO A 33 -6.08 -36.53 -16.68
N PHE A 34 -4.79 -36.47 -17.06
CA PHE A 34 -3.71 -37.19 -16.38
C PHE A 34 -2.73 -36.27 -15.65
N ALA A 35 -2.76 -34.96 -15.93
CA ALA A 35 -1.89 -33.95 -15.34
C ALA A 35 -2.67 -32.63 -15.17
N PRO A 36 -3.65 -32.57 -14.25
CA PRO A 36 -4.43 -31.36 -14.00
C PRO A 36 -3.52 -30.23 -13.48
N SER A 37 -3.93 -28.98 -13.72
CA SER A 37 -3.29 -27.81 -13.12
C SER A 37 -3.50 -27.82 -11.60
N ASP A 38 -2.46 -27.41 -10.87
CA ASP A 38 -2.53 -27.24 -9.43
C ASP A 38 -2.80 -25.74 -9.13
N PRO A 39 -4.00 -25.40 -8.61
CA PRO A 39 -4.40 -24.02 -8.34
C PRO A 39 -3.52 -23.35 -7.26
N ASP A 40 -2.95 -24.13 -6.33
CA ASP A 40 -2.20 -23.57 -5.21
C ASP A 40 -0.81 -23.05 -5.64
N ALA A 41 -0.27 -23.55 -6.76
CA ALA A 41 1.06 -23.15 -7.23
C ALA A 41 1.09 -21.73 -7.82
N GLU A 42 -0.06 -21.20 -8.22
CA GLU A 42 -0.17 -19.93 -8.96
C GLU A 42 -0.98 -18.86 -8.21
N LEU A 43 -1.46 -19.15 -6.99
CA LEU A 43 -2.24 -18.22 -6.16
C LEU A 43 -3.43 -17.58 -6.92
N GLN A 44 -4.04 -18.34 -7.82
CA GLN A 44 -5.13 -17.87 -8.70
C GLN A 44 -6.35 -18.77 -8.58
N GLU A 45 -7.55 -18.18 -8.60
CA GLU A 45 -8.78 -18.94 -8.82
C GLU A 45 -8.88 -19.34 -10.29
N LEU A 46 -8.98 -20.65 -10.55
CA LEU A 46 -9.12 -21.17 -11.91
C LEU A 46 -10.51 -20.86 -12.45
N ALA A 47 -10.57 -20.42 -13.71
CA ALA A 47 -11.84 -20.17 -14.40
C ALA A 47 -12.75 -21.40 -14.38
N ALA A 48 -14.05 -21.20 -14.18
CA ALA A 48 -15.02 -22.29 -14.26
C ALA A 48 -15.39 -22.58 -15.72
N TRP A 49 -15.80 -23.83 -16.00
CA TRP A 49 -16.30 -24.16 -17.33
C TRP A 49 -17.58 -23.34 -17.62
N PRO A 50 -17.66 -22.61 -18.75
CA PRO A 50 -18.77 -21.70 -19.00
C PRO A 50 -20.08 -22.42 -19.29
N SER A 51 -21.17 -21.76 -18.90
CA SER A 51 -22.51 -22.21 -19.25
C SER A 51 -22.87 -21.80 -20.69
N LEU A 52 -23.61 -22.67 -21.40
CA LEU A 52 -24.14 -22.36 -22.73
C LEU A 52 -25.22 -21.25 -22.71
N THR A 53 -25.82 -21.01 -21.54
CA THR A 53 -26.90 -20.03 -21.36
C THR A 53 -26.79 -19.31 -20.03
N GLU A 54 -26.91 -17.98 -20.07
CA GLU A 54 -26.99 -17.10 -18.90
C GLU A 54 -28.32 -16.35 -18.92
N ASP A 55 -29.01 -16.31 -17.77
CA ASP A 55 -30.32 -15.65 -17.62
C ASP A 55 -31.35 -15.98 -18.71
N GLY A 56 -31.35 -17.24 -19.16
CA GLY A 56 -32.26 -17.74 -20.19
C GLY A 56 -31.93 -17.29 -21.62
N ARG A 57 -30.76 -16.67 -21.84
CA ARG A 57 -30.24 -16.27 -23.16
C ARG A 57 -28.99 -17.07 -23.50
N VAL A 58 -28.65 -17.18 -24.78
CA VAL A 58 -27.38 -17.79 -25.21
C VAL A 58 -26.24 -16.93 -24.69
N ASN A 59 -25.27 -17.58 -24.02
CA ASN A 59 -24.07 -16.91 -23.55
C ASN A 59 -23.21 -16.53 -24.77
N VAL A 60 -23.07 -15.23 -25.04
CA VAL A 60 -22.27 -14.70 -26.15
C VAL A 60 -20.76 -14.74 -25.85
N ASN A 61 -20.39 -14.86 -24.58
CA ASN A 61 -19.02 -14.91 -24.09
C ASN A 61 -18.50 -16.35 -23.95
N PHE A 62 -19.33 -17.37 -24.21
CA PHE A 62 -18.99 -18.78 -24.02
C PHE A 62 -17.63 -19.19 -24.61
N LEU A 63 -17.29 -18.71 -25.82
CA LEU A 63 -16.00 -19.04 -26.44
C LEU A 63 -14.82 -18.34 -25.77
N SER A 64 -15.01 -17.13 -25.26
CA SER A 64 -13.98 -16.41 -24.49
C SER A 64 -13.75 -17.12 -23.16
N GLU A 65 -14.83 -17.38 -22.42
CA GLU A 65 -14.76 -18.03 -21.11
C GLU A 65 -14.25 -19.48 -21.21
N ALA A 66 -14.55 -20.18 -22.30
CA ALA A 66 -13.98 -21.51 -22.57
C ALA A 66 -12.49 -21.42 -22.91
N GLY A 67 -12.06 -20.32 -23.52
CA GLY A 67 -10.66 -19.96 -23.72
C GLY A 67 -9.97 -19.72 -22.38
N ASP A 68 -10.57 -18.91 -21.51
CA ASP A 68 -10.06 -18.61 -20.16
C ASP A 68 -9.94 -19.90 -19.34
N TRP A 69 -10.96 -20.77 -19.39
CA TRP A 69 -10.90 -22.10 -18.79
C TRP A 69 -9.73 -22.92 -19.35
N PHE A 70 -9.56 -22.96 -20.67
CA PHE A 70 -8.47 -23.73 -21.27
C PHE A 70 -7.10 -23.21 -20.85
N ASP A 71 -6.92 -21.88 -20.85
CA ASP A 71 -5.69 -21.22 -20.42
C ASP A 71 -5.34 -21.56 -18.97
N ASP A 72 -6.33 -21.84 -18.12
CA ASP A 72 -6.13 -22.24 -16.73
C ASP A 72 -5.94 -23.76 -16.51
N HIS A 73 -6.31 -24.61 -17.46
CA HIS A 73 -6.44 -26.07 -17.23
C HIS A 73 -5.58 -26.96 -18.13
N PHE A 74 -4.82 -26.41 -19.08
CA PHE A 74 -4.00 -27.24 -19.97
C PHE A 74 -2.91 -28.04 -19.22
N ALA A 75 -2.63 -29.26 -19.66
CA ALA A 75 -1.67 -30.11 -18.98
C ALA A 75 -0.26 -29.51 -19.02
N PHE A 76 0.48 -29.69 -17.92
CA PHE A 76 1.83 -29.16 -17.73
C PHE A 76 1.93 -27.63 -17.74
N ARG A 77 0.83 -26.92 -17.43
CA ARG A 77 0.75 -25.46 -17.40
C ARG A 77 1.92 -24.81 -16.68
N GLN A 78 2.12 -25.16 -15.42
CA GLN A 78 3.16 -24.56 -14.60
C GLN A 78 4.56 -24.79 -15.16
N GLN A 79 4.83 -25.99 -15.71
CA GLN A 79 6.11 -26.30 -16.34
C GLN A 79 6.33 -25.46 -17.60
N LEU A 80 5.31 -25.31 -18.44
CA LEU A 80 5.37 -24.53 -19.67
C LEU A 80 5.51 -23.02 -19.39
N ILE A 81 4.78 -22.50 -18.40
CA ILE A 81 4.89 -21.10 -17.98
C ILE A 81 6.25 -20.81 -17.38
N THR A 82 6.72 -21.67 -16.48
CA THR A 82 8.06 -21.54 -15.91
C THR A 82 9.13 -21.62 -17.01
N ALA A 83 9.00 -22.54 -17.97
CA ALA A 83 9.95 -22.65 -19.08
C ALA A 83 9.94 -21.38 -19.95
N ASN A 84 8.76 -20.85 -20.28
CA ASN A 84 8.63 -19.59 -21.02
C ASN A 84 9.21 -18.40 -20.22
N ALA A 85 8.95 -18.33 -18.91
CA ALA A 85 9.48 -17.31 -18.02
C ALA A 85 11.01 -17.35 -17.99
N ARG A 86 11.62 -18.53 -17.84
CA ARG A 86 13.09 -18.67 -17.90
C ARG A 86 13.66 -18.28 -19.26
N VAL A 87 13.02 -18.69 -20.36
CA VAL A 87 13.45 -18.25 -21.70
C VAL A 87 13.37 -16.73 -21.83
N ARG A 88 12.27 -16.10 -21.42
CA ARG A 88 12.11 -14.64 -21.52
C ARG A 88 13.06 -13.87 -20.60
N ALA A 89 13.22 -14.31 -19.36
CA ALA A 89 14.07 -13.65 -18.37
C ALA A 89 15.55 -13.88 -18.68
N ASP A 90 15.98 -15.14 -18.81
CA ASP A 90 17.41 -15.50 -18.88
C ASP A 90 18.02 -15.19 -20.26
N LEU A 91 17.26 -15.36 -21.34
CA LEU A 91 17.78 -15.15 -22.71
C LEU A 91 17.51 -13.74 -23.22
N PHE A 92 16.34 -13.17 -22.90
CA PHE A 92 15.90 -11.90 -23.47
C PHE A 92 15.87 -10.75 -22.47
N GLY A 93 16.01 -11.01 -21.16
CA GLY A 93 15.91 -9.96 -20.13
C GLY A 93 14.53 -9.31 -20.09
N THR A 94 13.47 -10.08 -20.38
CA THR A 94 12.08 -9.59 -20.44
C THR A 94 11.16 -10.44 -19.59
N SER A 95 10.03 -9.88 -19.16
CA SER A 95 9.02 -10.63 -18.42
C SER A 95 7.91 -11.17 -19.34
N PRO A 96 7.38 -12.37 -19.07
CA PRO A 96 6.13 -12.84 -19.68
C PRO A 96 4.88 -12.18 -19.07
N THR A 97 5.00 -11.50 -17.92
CA THR A 97 3.91 -10.88 -17.16
C THR A 97 4.24 -9.42 -16.81
N ASP A 98 3.23 -8.58 -16.79
CA ASP A 98 3.27 -7.18 -16.40
C ASP A 98 3.35 -6.98 -14.87
N GLN A 99 3.22 -8.06 -14.09
CA GLN A 99 3.43 -8.04 -12.64
C GLN A 99 4.92 -7.98 -12.23
N VAL A 100 5.83 -8.35 -13.14
CA VAL A 100 7.27 -8.44 -12.85
C VAL A 100 8.05 -7.73 -13.93
N VAL A 101 9.05 -6.95 -13.55
CA VAL A 101 10.06 -6.40 -14.44
C VAL A 101 11.37 -7.12 -14.18
N VAL A 102 11.92 -7.75 -15.21
CA VAL A 102 13.22 -8.43 -15.14
C VAL A 102 14.32 -7.38 -15.30
N GLY A 103 15.05 -7.13 -14.22
CA GLY A 103 16.22 -6.26 -14.19
C GLY A 103 17.49 -6.98 -14.60
N THR A 104 18.62 -6.32 -14.33
CA THR A 104 19.96 -6.85 -14.54
C THR A 104 20.52 -7.45 -13.25
N HIS A 105 21.59 -8.25 -13.35
CA HIS A 105 22.30 -8.82 -12.18
C HIS A 105 21.43 -9.62 -11.19
N GLY A 106 20.35 -10.24 -11.69
CA GLY A 106 19.42 -11.05 -10.91
C GLY A 106 18.36 -10.25 -10.14
N TRP A 107 18.23 -8.94 -10.39
CA TRP A 107 17.18 -8.14 -9.78
C TRP A 107 15.85 -8.34 -10.50
N LEU A 108 14.78 -8.57 -9.73
CA LEU A 108 13.40 -8.54 -10.20
C LEU A 108 12.67 -7.39 -9.51
N TYR A 109 11.80 -6.69 -10.22
CA TYR A 109 11.01 -5.59 -9.67
C TYR A 109 9.53 -5.87 -9.81
N TYR A 110 8.75 -5.36 -8.86
CA TYR A 110 7.29 -5.47 -8.92
C TYR A 110 6.71 -4.43 -9.87
N GLY A 111 5.95 -4.92 -10.85
CA GLY A 111 5.29 -4.11 -11.88
C GLY A 111 4.36 -3.03 -11.30
N GLY A 112 3.76 -3.28 -10.13
CA GLY A 112 2.91 -2.28 -9.45
C GLY A 112 3.64 -1.00 -9.02
N THR A 113 4.98 -0.99 -9.00
CA THR A 113 5.78 0.23 -8.73
C THR A 113 6.09 1.03 -9.99
N MET A 114 5.85 0.49 -11.19
CA MET A 114 6.28 1.12 -12.44
C MET A 114 5.56 2.43 -12.73
N ALA A 115 4.28 2.54 -12.39
CA ALA A 115 3.53 3.78 -12.59
C ALA A 115 4.11 4.94 -11.76
N ASP A 116 4.58 4.63 -10.55
CA ASP A 116 5.29 5.58 -9.71
C ASP A 116 6.67 5.86 -10.31
N TYR A 117 7.51 4.86 -10.56
CA TYR A 117 8.87 4.97 -11.13
C TYR A 117 8.96 5.71 -12.48
N GLN A 118 8.00 5.50 -13.37
CA GLN A 118 7.92 6.14 -14.69
C GLN A 118 7.15 7.45 -14.67
N ARG A 119 6.53 7.79 -13.53
CA ARG A 119 5.76 9.02 -13.31
C ARG A 119 4.59 9.13 -14.31
N THR A 120 3.96 7.99 -14.61
CA THR A 120 2.83 7.91 -15.57
C THR A 120 1.48 8.12 -14.90
N ARG A 121 1.39 7.92 -13.58
CA ARG A 121 0.19 8.20 -12.77
C ARG A 121 0.55 8.98 -11.49
N PRO A 122 1.03 10.23 -11.60
CA PRO A 122 1.32 11.04 -10.42
C PRO A 122 0.03 11.39 -9.67
N LEU A 123 0.14 11.60 -8.36
CA LEU A 123 -0.95 12.14 -7.55
C LEU A 123 -1.31 13.56 -8.04
N SER A 124 -2.59 13.95 -7.96
CA SER A 124 -2.96 15.35 -8.16
C SER A 124 -2.36 16.23 -7.04
N ASP A 125 -2.19 17.54 -7.30
CA ASP A 125 -1.73 18.48 -6.25
C ASP A 125 -2.66 18.44 -5.03
N ARG A 126 -3.95 18.26 -5.29
CA ARG A 126 -4.96 18.14 -4.25
C ARG A 126 -4.88 16.84 -3.46
N ALA A 127 -4.62 15.71 -4.09
CA ALA A 127 -4.39 14.45 -3.38
C ALA A 127 -3.15 14.54 -2.47
N VAL A 128 -2.07 15.17 -2.96
CA VAL A 128 -0.88 15.45 -2.14
C VAL A 128 -1.23 16.35 -0.95
N ALA A 129 -2.01 17.41 -1.18
CA ALA A 129 -2.48 18.28 -0.11
C ALA A 129 -3.35 17.51 0.90
N ASN A 130 -4.31 16.69 0.44
CA ASN A 130 -5.19 15.86 1.26
C ASN A 130 -4.37 14.95 2.18
N ALA A 131 -3.43 14.20 1.61
CA ALA A 131 -2.50 13.34 2.37
C ALA A 131 -1.76 14.12 3.46
N ALA A 132 -1.15 15.26 3.11
CA ALA A 132 -0.39 16.07 4.06
C ALA A 132 -1.25 16.65 5.19
N ALA A 133 -2.48 17.08 4.89
CA ALA A 133 -3.40 17.56 5.92
C ALA A 133 -3.87 16.44 6.85
N ASN A 134 -4.18 15.26 6.30
CA ASN A 134 -4.64 14.14 7.09
C ASN A 134 -3.55 13.63 8.04
N LEU A 135 -2.31 13.56 7.57
CA LEU A 135 -1.15 13.22 8.41
C LEU A 135 -0.89 14.26 9.50
N ALA A 136 -1.04 15.56 9.19
CA ALA A 136 -0.94 16.62 10.19
C ALA A 136 -2.05 16.53 11.26
N LEU A 137 -3.28 16.17 10.88
CA LEU A 137 -4.37 15.92 11.83
C LEU A 137 -4.10 14.72 12.72
N LEU A 138 -3.57 13.63 12.16
CA LEU A 138 -3.18 12.44 12.93
C LEU A 138 -2.05 12.75 13.92
N GLN A 139 -1.00 13.45 13.47
CA GLN A 139 0.08 13.89 14.34
C GLN A 139 -0.43 14.73 15.51
N ARG A 140 -1.26 15.75 15.24
CA ARG A 140 -1.86 16.59 16.29
C ARG A 140 -2.63 15.76 17.33
N TYR A 141 -3.36 14.74 16.89
CA TYR A 141 -4.09 13.85 17.79
C TYR A 141 -3.14 13.04 18.68
N VAL A 142 -2.09 12.47 18.09
CA VAL A 142 -1.06 11.70 18.80
C VAL A 142 -0.33 12.56 19.83
N GLU A 143 0.12 13.75 19.42
CA GLU A 143 0.88 14.68 20.28
C GLU A 143 0.01 15.29 21.38
N ALA A 144 -1.27 15.54 21.12
CA ALA A 144 -2.22 15.95 22.17
C ALA A 144 -2.39 14.87 23.25
N GLY A 145 -2.15 13.60 22.90
CA GLY A 145 -2.10 12.47 23.84
C GLY A 145 -0.76 12.33 24.59
N GLY A 146 0.24 13.14 24.26
CA GLY A 146 1.57 13.11 24.89
C GLY A 146 2.58 12.17 24.23
N ALA A 147 2.24 11.56 23.09
CA ALA A 147 3.13 10.66 22.35
C ALA A 147 3.87 11.39 21.22
N THR A 148 5.04 10.90 20.85
CA THR A 148 5.76 11.36 19.64
C THR A 148 5.18 10.69 18.40
N PHE A 149 4.98 11.44 17.32
CA PHE A 149 4.56 10.91 16.02
C PHE A 149 5.71 10.94 15.03
N LEU A 150 5.91 9.86 14.27
CA LEU A 150 6.86 9.80 13.15
C LEU A 150 6.22 9.11 11.94
N LEU A 151 6.38 9.70 10.76
CA LEU A 151 6.10 9.05 9.48
C LEU A 151 7.40 8.54 8.85
N ALA A 152 7.45 7.24 8.54
CA ALA A 152 8.57 6.58 7.87
C ALA A 152 8.09 5.98 6.54
N VAL A 153 8.43 6.61 5.42
CA VAL A 153 8.06 6.09 4.09
C VAL A 153 9.17 5.19 3.57
N ALA A 154 8.87 3.91 3.35
CA ALA A 154 9.82 2.95 2.80
C ALA A 154 9.95 3.17 1.28
N PRO A 155 11.15 3.45 0.74
CA PRO A 155 11.35 3.64 -0.70
C PRO A 155 10.93 2.41 -1.51
N ASN A 156 10.44 2.61 -2.73
CA ASN A 156 10.33 1.49 -3.67
C ASN A 156 11.73 1.03 -4.07
N LYS A 157 11.88 -0.27 -4.39
CA LYS A 157 13.17 -0.85 -4.77
C LYS A 157 13.80 -0.16 -6.00
N ASN A 158 12.97 0.22 -6.98
CA ASN A 158 13.39 0.97 -8.17
C ASN A 158 13.63 2.47 -7.92
N SER A 159 13.31 3.00 -6.74
CA SER A 159 13.71 4.36 -6.32
C SER A 159 15.13 4.41 -5.74
N LEU A 160 15.67 3.26 -5.30
CA LEU A 160 17.02 3.15 -4.75
C LEU A 160 18.00 2.42 -5.68
N TYR A 161 17.53 1.43 -6.43
CA TYR A 161 18.33 0.59 -7.32
C TYR A 161 17.88 0.76 -8.78
N ASP A 162 17.79 1.99 -9.26
CA ASP A 162 17.38 2.26 -10.65
C ASP A 162 18.43 1.78 -11.66
N GLU A 163 19.70 1.69 -11.25
CA GLU A 163 20.82 1.25 -12.08
C GLU A 163 20.70 -0.22 -12.51
N ASN A 164 19.89 -1.03 -11.81
CA ASN A 164 19.64 -2.42 -12.17
C ASN A 164 18.35 -2.60 -12.98
N MET A 165 17.58 -1.54 -13.27
CA MET A 165 16.43 -1.59 -14.18
C MET A 165 16.86 -1.93 -15.62
N PRO A 166 16.01 -2.61 -16.41
CA PRO A 166 16.34 -2.87 -17.80
C PRO A 166 16.34 -1.57 -18.62
N TYR A 167 17.23 -1.47 -19.61
CA TYR A 167 17.49 -0.23 -20.37
C TYR A 167 16.25 0.38 -21.06
N TYR A 168 15.20 -0.41 -21.27
CA TYR A 168 13.97 0.01 -21.93
C TYR A 168 12.90 0.54 -20.96
N GLU A 169 13.08 0.36 -19.65
CA GLU A 169 12.22 0.89 -18.60
C GLU A 169 12.91 2.10 -17.93
N LEU A 170 12.65 3.29 -18.47
CA LEU A 170 13.31 4.52 -18.01
C LEU A 170 12.54 5.17 -16.86
N ALA A 171 13.27 5.72 -15.88
CA ALA A 171 12.70 6.56 -14.85
C ALA A 171 12.03 7.79 -15.50
N GLY A 172 10.86 8.17 -14.97
CA GLY A 172 10.19 9.37 -15.44
C GLY A 172 10.85 10.65 -14.92
N SER A 173 10.64 11.75 -15.65
CA SER A 173 11.18 13.06 -15.32
C SER A 173 10.31 13.84 -14.35
N GLY A 174 10.93 14.72 -13.54
CA GLY A 174 10.24 15.60 -12.62
C GLY A 174 10.22 15.08 -11.18
N PRO A 175 9.60 15.83 -10.25
CA PRO A 175 9.53 15.44 -8.85
C PRO A 175 8.67 14.18 -8.67
N THR A 176 9.09 13.31 -7.77
CA THR A 176 8.33 12.11 -7.38
C THR A 176 7.08 12.49 -6.57
N ASN A 177 6.17 11.52 -6.38
CA ASN A 177 5.05 11.71 -5.45
C ASN A 177 5.57 11.95 -4.01
N TRP A 178 6.65 11.27 -3.62
CA TRP A 178 7.29 11.48 -2.33
C TRP A 178 7.86 12.90 -2.21
N ASP A 179 8.62 13.40 -3.21
CA ASP A 179 9.21 14.75 -3.16
C ASP A 179 8.12 15.83 -2.94
N ARG A 180 6.98 15.67 -3.63
CA ARG A 180 5.83 16.59 -3.52
C ARG A 180 5.15 16.47 -2.16
N LEU A 181 4.95 15.25 -1.67
CA LEU A 181 4.35 15.01 -0.37
C LEU A 181 5.24 15.47 0.78
N GLU A 182 6.52 15.13 0.78
CA GLU A 182 7.51 15.57 1.78
C GLU A 182 7.55 17.10 1.86
N ALA A 183 7.56 17.80 0.73
CA ALA A 183 7.49 19.25 0.72
C ALA A 183 6.20 19.80 1.35
N ALA A 184 5.06 19.15 1.13
CA ALA A 184 3.78 19.52 1.74
C ALA A 184 3.72 19.19 3.24
N LEU A 185 4.29 18.06 3.65
CA LEU A 185 4.42 17.62 5.05
C LEU A 185 5.28 18.60 5.86
N ARG A 186 6.45 18.99 5.31
CA ARG A 186 7.35 19.97 5.93
C ARG A 186 6.66 21.32 6.15
N LYS A 187 5.85 21.80 5.19
CA LYS A 187 5.07 23.05 5.34
C LYS A 187 4.05 22.96 6.49
N ARG A 188 3.55 21.76 6.77
CA ARG A 188 2.57 21.48 7.84
C ARG A 188 3.21 21.07 9.16
N GLY A 189 4.54 20.98 9.23
CA GLY A 189 5.27 20.56 10.43
C GLY A 189 5.09 19.09 10.78
N VAL A 190 4.78 18.23 9.79
CA VAL A 190 4.69 16.79 10.04
C VAL A 190 6.09 16.20 10.20
N HIS A 191 6.29 15.42 11.26
CA HIS A 191 7.57 14.76 11.54
C HIS A 191 7.76 13.54 10.63
N THR A 192 8.82 13.57 9.82
CA THR A 192 9.18 12.50 8.87
C THR A 192 10.58 11.98 9.15
N VAL A 193 10.80 10.68 8.89
CA VAL A 193 12.11 10.03 8.92
C VAL A 193 12.60 9.85 7.49
N ASP A 194 13.78 10.38 7.17
CA ASP A 194 14.36 10.28 5.82
C ASP A 194 15.01 8.91 5.57
N LEU A 195 14.19 7.94 5.17
CA LEU A 195 14.67 6.61 4.80
C LEU A 195 15.32 6.56 3.41
N PHE A 196 15.06 7.53 2.53
CA PHE A 196 15.64 7.53 1.19
C PHE A 196 17.14 7.80 1.26
N SER A 197 17.55 8.85 1.97
CA SER A 197 18.98 9.15 2.14
C SER A 197 19.65 8.12 3.05
N THR A 198 18.99 7.73 4.15
CA THR A 198 19.51 6.71 5.09
C THR A 198 19.92 5.43 4.36
N LEU A 199 19.04 4.88 3.51
CA LEU A 199 19.31 3.61 2.83
C LEU A 199 20.30 3.78 1.68
N ARG A 200 20.24 4.88 0.93
CA ARG A 200 21.17 5.16 -0.18
C ARG A 200 22.61 5.36 0.30
N GLU A 201 22.79 5.98 1.46
CA GLU A 201 24.11 6.33 1.99
C GLU A 201 24.75 5.23 2.85
N ALA A 202 23.97 4.25 3.32
CA ALA A 202 24.46 3.16 4.19
C ALA A 202 25.54 2.28 3.51
N GLY A 203 25.55 2.22 2.17
CA GLY A 203 26.40 1.33 1.39
C GLY A 203 25.98 -0.14 1.51
N GLY A 204 26.37 -0.98 0.55
CA GLY A 204 25.90 -2.37 0.50
C GLY A 204 24.53 -2.51 -0.18
N VAL A 205 23.83 -3.61 0.10
CA VAL A 205 22.50 -3.91 -0.47
C VAL A 205 21.49 -4.02 0.67
N GLN A 206 20.43 -3.22 0.60
CA GLN A 206 19.38 -3.05 1.60
C GLN A 206 18.07 -3.73 1.17
N TYR A 207 18.03 -4.34 -0.02
CA TYR A 207 16.84 -4.97 -0.57
C TYR A 207 17.14 -6.36 -1.07
N MET A 208 16.16 -7.23 -0.89
CA MET A 208 16.12 -8.54 -1.51
C MET A 208 15.99 -8.38 -3.03
N LYS A 209 16.74 -9.19 -3.78
CA LYS A 209 16.83 -9.06 -5.23
C LYS A 209 15.56 -9.55 -5.91
N THR A 210 14.94 -10.60 -5.38
CA THR A 210 13.77 -11.24 -5.99
C THR A 210 12.50 -11.07 -5.15
N ASP A 211 12.53 -10.18 -4.16
CA ASP A 211 11.39 -9.78 -3.32
C ASP A 211 11.11 -8.26 -3.38
N THR A 212 9.90 -7.82 -3.07
CA THR A 212 9.53 -6.39 -3.05
C THR A 212 10.09 -5.61 -1.87
N HIS A 213 10.49 -6.27 -0.79
CA HIS A 213 10.85 -5.65 0.48
C HIS A 213 12.37 -5.39 0.63
N TRP A 214 12.71 -4.53 1.60
CA TRP A 214 14.08 -4.45 2.10
C TRP A 214 14.53 -5.80 2.69
N ASN A 215 15.84 -6.07 2.70
CA ASN A 215 16.36 -7.16 3.53
C ASN A 215 16.36 -6.73 5.01
N THR A 216 16.73 -7.65 5.90
CA THR A 216 16.71 -7.37 7.34
C THR A 216 17.73 -6.29 7.73
N GLU A 217 18.81 -6.11 6.97
CA GLU A 217 19.74 -4.99 7.17
C GLU A 217 19.13 -3.63 6.81
N GLY A 218 18.38 -3.54 5.70
CA GLY A 218 17.61 -2.35 5.34
C GLY A 218 16.56 -2.01 6.41
N ALA A 219 15.89 -3.04 6.95
CA ALA A 219 14.97 -2.86 8.09
C ALA A 219 15.70 -2.37 9.35
N ARG A 220 16.86 -2.94 9.68
CA ARG A 220 17.69 -2.50 10.83
C ARG A 220 18.06 -1.02 10.71
N LEU A 221 18.52 -0.58 9.54
CA LEU A 221 18.85 0.83 9.27
C LEU A 221 17.64 1.75 9.41
N ALA A 222 16.47 1.32 8.92
CA ALA A 222 15.23 2.08 9.07
C ALA A 222 14.77 2.15 10.53
N TYR A 223 14.93 1.06 11.30
CA TYR A 223 14.71 1.05 12.74
C TYR A 223 15.65 2.05 13.45
N ASP A 224 16.95 2.00 13.19
CA ASP A 224 17.93 2.93 13.79
C ASP A 224 17.51 4.39 13.51
N ALA A 225 17.19 4.72 12.26
CA ALA A 225 16.79 6.07 11.86
C ALA A 225 15.52 6.55 12.57
N VAL A 226 14.54 5.67 12.79
CA VAL A 226 13.32 5.99 13.55
C VAL A 226 13.65 6.21 15.03
N MET A 227 14.47 5.36 15.63
CA MET A 227 14.84 5.47 17.03
C MET A 227 15.69 6.71 17.31
N ASP A 228 16.63 7.05 16.42
CA ASP A 228 17.41 8.29 16.45
C ASP A 228 16.51 9.53 16.30
N ALA A 229 15.56 9.50 15.36
CA ALA A 229 14.61 10.60 15.17
C ALA A 229 13.68 10.81 16.38
N ALA A 230 13.41 9.75 17.14
CA ALA A 230 12.64 9.78 18.39
C ALA A 230 13.48 10.13 19.63
N ASP A 231 14.81 10.29 19.51
CA ASP A 231 15.76 10.46 20.61
C ASP A 231 15.66 9.34 21.67
N ILE A 232 15.48 8.09 21.21
CA ILE A 232 15.38 6.90 22.07
C ILE A 232 16.68 6.09 21.96
N GLU A 233 17.40 5.96 23.07
CA GLU A 233 18.64 5.19 23.13
C GLU A 233 18.39 3.69 22.94
N HIS A 234 18.98 3.11 21.90
CA HIS A 234 18.72 1.76 21.41
C HIS A 234 20.00 0.98 21.08
N ASP A 235 19.88 -0.33 20.89
CA ASP A 235 20.94 -1.15 20.30
C ASP A 235 20.89 -0.99 18.78
N ASP A 236 22.03 -0.65 18.16
CA ASP A 236 22.15 -0.48 16.71
C ASP A 236 22.38 -1.83 15.99
N TYR A 237 22.59 -2.92 16.73
CA TYR A 237 22.83 -4.27 16.21
C TYR A 237 23.98 -4.40 15.20
N ARG A 238 24.84 -3.37 15.04
CA ARG A 238 25.92 -3.37 14.03
C ARG A 238 26.94 -4.47 14.24
N ASN A 239 27.10 -4.91 15.49
CA ASN A 239 28.01 -5.99 15.89
C ASN A 239 27.27 -7.27 16.31
N ALA A 240 25.94 -7.34 16.09
CA ALA A 240 25.17 -8.52 16.43
C ALA A 240 25.55 -9.69 15.51
N ALA A 241 25.52 -10.91 16.07
CA ALA A 241 25.65 -12.12 15.27
C ALA A 241 24.39 -12.30 14.42
N VAL A 242 24.60 -12.62 13.14
CA VAL A 242 23.53 -12.87 12.17
C VAL A 242 23.53 -14.35 11.80
N THR A 243 22.35 -14.96 11.79
CA THR A 243 22.08 -16.25 11.16
C THR A 243 21.48 -16.02 9.77
N TRP A 244 21.57 -17.02 8.89
CA TRP A 244 21.08 -16.90 7.52
C TRP A 244 19.98 -17.92 7.27
N ASP A 245 18.88 -17.46 6.71
CA ASP A 245 17.85 -18.33 6.11
C ASP A 245 18.10 -18.45 4.61
N ASP A 246 18.65 -19.59 4.19
CA ASP A 246 18.91 -19.89 2.77
C ASP A 246 17.66 -20.42 2.03
N GLY A 247 16.51 -20.51 2.72
CA GLY A 247 15.26 -21.07 2.19
C GLY A 247 14.23 -20.03 1.75
N PHE A 248 14.47 -18.74 1.98
CA PHE A 248 13.51 -17.69 1.69
C PHE A 248 13.27 -17.54 0.18
N ILE A 249 12.00 -17.51 -0.22
CA ILE A 249 11.58 -17.32 -1.61
C ILE A 249 10.92 -15.95 -1.71
N GLY A 250 11.51 -15.05 -2.48
CA GLY A 250 10.95 -13.71 -2.71
C GLY A 250 9.60 -13.74 -3.41
N ASP A 251 8.74 -12.77 -3.07
CA ASP A 251 7.40 -12.63 -3.66
C ASP A 251 7.44 -12.40 -5.18
N VAL A 252 8.39 -11.63 -5.71
CA VAL A 252 8.55 -11.38 -7.14
C VAL A 252 9.08 -12.62 -7.87
N GLU A 253 9.96 -13.42 -7.25
CA GLU A 253 10.36 -14.75 -7.74
C GLU A 253 9.14 -15.66 -7.86
N ALA A 254 8.29 -15.68 -6.83
CA ALA A 254 7.09 -16.50 -6.81
C ALA A 254 6.06 -16.08 -7.85
N MET A 255 5.93 -14.77 -8.13
CA MET A 255 5.09 -14.23 -9.20
C MET A 255 5.61 -14.60 -10.60
N LEU A 256 6.93 -14.67 -10.79
CA LEU A 256 7.53 -14.95 -12.09
C LEU A 256 7.62 -16.45 -12.41
N TYR A 257 7.95 -17.28 -11.41
CA TYR A 257 8.22 -18.70 -11.59
C TYR A 257 7.29 -19.56 -10.72
N PRO A 258 6.27 -20.20 -11.33
CA PRO A 258 5.43 -21.17 -10.62
C PRO A 258 6.22 -22.36 -10.05
N LEU A 259 7.28 -22.83 -10.74
CA LEU A 259 8.07 -23.99 -10.35
C LEU A 259 9.59 -23.72 -10.32
N GLY A 260 10.28 -24.43 -9.43
CA GLY A 260 11.75 -24.37 -9.33
C GLY A 260 12.24 -22.96 -9.02
N ARG A 261 11.56 -22.30 -8.09
CA ARG A 261 11.91 -20.98 -7.55
C ARG A 261 13.29 -21.04 -6.89
N THR A 262 14.06 -19.97 -7.04
CA THR A 262 15.39 -19.86 -6.48
C THR A 262 15.32 -19.09 -5.16
N PRO A 263 15.70 -19.71 -4.03
CA PRO A 263 15.81 -18.99 -2.77
C PRO A 263 16.88 -17.90 -2.82
N GLU A 264 16.68 -16.85 -2.05
CA GLU A 264 17.71 -15.87 -1.71
C GLU A 264 17.98 -15.88 -0.20
N PRO A 265 19.26 -15.78 0.23
CA PRO A 265 19.60 -15.80 1.64
C PRO A 265 19.17 -14.51 2.33
N VAL A 266 18.50 -14.62 3.48
CA VAL A 266 18.06 -13.47 4.28
C VAL A 266 18.68 -13.51 5.67
N GLU A 267 19.12 -12.36 6.16
CA GLU A 267 19.68 -12.20 7.50
C GLU A 267 18.62 -12.35 8.59
N ALA A 268 18.94 -13.07 9.66
CA ALA A 268 18.16 -13.12 10.88
C ALA A 268 18.99 -12.62 12.07
N TYR A 269 18.50 -11.57 12.73
CA TYR A 269 19.11 -10.98 13.90
C TYR A 269 18.53 -11.62 15.17
N GLU A 270 19.16 -12.70 15.66
CA GLU A 270 18.73 -13.40 16.89
C GLU A 270 18.60 -12.46 18.11
N ALA A 271 19.45 -11.43 18.18
CA ALA A 271 19.41 -10.42 19.23
C ALA A 271 18.13 -9.58 19.21
N ALA A 272 17.50 -9.41 18.04
CA ALA A 272 16.24 -8.69 17.84
C ALA A 272 15.00 -9.59 18.02
N GLN A 273 15.16 -10.85 18.40
CA GLN A 273 14.05 -11.81 18.61
C GLN A 273 13.73 -11.99 20.11
N ARG A 274 13.82 -10.92 20.90
CA ARG A 274 13.66 -10.93 22.36
C ARG A 274 12.29 -10.39 22.80
N PHE A 275 11.21 -11.03 22.35
CA PHE A 275 9.84 -10.65 22.69
C PHE A 275 8.89 -11.86 22.69
N SER A 276 7.70 -11.68 23.26
CA SER A 276 6.57 -12.62 23.15
C SER A 276 5.35 -11.94 22.54
N TYR A 277 4.51 -12.71 21.85
CA TYR A 277 3.17 -12.25 21.45
C TYR A 277 2.22 -12.29 22.65
N GLU A 278 1.49 -11.20 22.86
CA GLU A 278 0.56 -11.02 23.99
C GLU A 278 -0.91 -11.10 23.56
N ASN A 279 -1.18 -11.34 22.28
CA ASN A 279 -2.51 -11.61 21.72
C ASN A 279 -2.48 -12.90 20.87
N GLY A 280 -3.52 -13.13 20.07
CA GLY A 280 -3.62 -14.33 19.22
C GLY A 280 -2.66 -14.38 18.03
N ALA A 281 -1.74 -13.43 17.91
CA ALA A 281 -0.74 -13.42 16.85
C ALA A 281 0.25 -14.60 17.00
N THR A 282 0.66 -15.13 15.87
CA THR A 282 1.62 -16.23 15.72
C THR A 282 2.73 -15.90 14.73
N SER A 283 2.55 -14.86 13.91
CA SER A 283 3.49 -14.44 12.88
C SER A 283 3.63 -12.93 12.85
N VAL A 284 4.79 -12.45 12.41
CA VAL A 284 4.98 -11.03 12.06
C VAL A 284 4.06 -10.61 10.91
N GLU A 285 3.47 -11.56 10.19
CA GLU A 285 2.49 -11.34 9.15
C GLU A 285 1.06 -11.05 9.64
N ASP A 286 0.78 -11.22 10.93
CA ASP A 286 -0.57 -11.00 11.44
C ASP A 286 -0.97 -9.51 11.41
N ALA A 287 -2.26 -9.27 11.25
CA ALA A 287 -2.79 -7.91 11.04
C ALA A 287 -2.87 -7.07 12.31
N ASP A 288 -3.07 -7.68 13.48
CA ASP A 288 -3.06 -7.03 14.79
C ASP A 288 -2.13 -7.82 15.72
N ILE A 289 -1.06 -7.18 16.17
CA ILE A 289 -0.02 -7.83 16.97
C ILE A 289 0.21 -7.03 18.24
N ALA A 290 0.20 -7.74 19.37
CA ALA A 290 0.64 -7.24 20.65
C ALA A 290 1.92 -7.95 21.05
N THR A 291 2.91 -7.21 21.54
CA THR A 291 4.15 -7.80 22.02
C THR A 291 4.57 -7.24 23.37
N ALA A 292 5.30 -8.05 24.13
CA ALA A 292 6.05 -7.62 25.30
C ALA A 292 7.52 -8.01 25.16
N SER A 293 8.42 -7.06 25.42
CA SER A 293 9.87 -7.31 25.33
C SER A 293 10.37 -8.13 26.52
N THR A 294 11.14 -9.16 26.20
CA THR A 294 11.90 -9.98 27.16
C THR A 294 13.36 -9.52 27.31
N ALA A 295 13.78 -8.48 26.57
CA ALA A 295 15.11 -7.91 26.68
C ALA A 295 15.32 -7.17 28.01
N GLU A 296 16.58 -7.06 28.43
CA GLU A 296 16.96 -6.34 29.65
C GLU A 296 16.81 -4.82 29.46
N ARG A 297 17.28 -4.31 28.32
CA ARG A 297 17.14 -2.91 27.91
C ARG A 297 15.87 -2.77 27.07
N LYS A 298 14.90 -2.00 27.58
CA LYS A 298 13.64 -1.69 26.89
C LYS A 298 13.06 -0.35 27.35
N SER A 299 12.36 0.34 26.46
CA SER A 299 11.77 1.66 26.69
C SER A 299 10.27 1.69 26.42
N GLY A 300 9.52 2.45 27.22
CA GLY A 300 8.17 2.93 26.86
C GLY A 300 7.18 1.94 26.24
N SER A 301 6.25 2.49 25.46
CA SER A 301 5.24 1.78 24.67
C SER A 301 5.22 2.32 23.23
N LEU A 302 5.05 1.43 22.25
CA LEU A 302 4.98 1.76 20.83
C LEU A 302 3.63 1.39 20.24
N VAL A 303 3.12 2.25 19.35
CA VAL A 303 2.11 1.87 18.35
C VAL A 303 2.70 2.07 16.96
N MET A 304 2.65 1.04 16.12
CA MET A 304 3.11 1.10 14.73
C MET A 304 1.97 0.74 13.78
N TYR A 305 1.53 1.70 12.97
CA TYR A 305 0.72 1.42 11.79
C TYR A 305 1.66 1.10 10.64
N ARG A 306 1.44 0.01 9.93
CA ARG A 306 2.42 -0.49 8.94
C ARG A 306 1.76 -1.14 7.72
N ASP A 307 2.56 -1.39 6.70
CA ASP A 307 2.26 -2.43 5.71
C ASP A 307 3.21 -3.64 5.89
N SER A 308 3.46 -4.40 4.82
CA SER A 308 4.33 -5.57 4.86
C SER A 308 5.81 -5.22 5.01
N PHE A 309 6.26 -4.00 4.69
CA PHE A 309 7.62 -3.54 4.99
C PHE A 309 7.91 -3.57 6.50
N GLY A 310 6.92 -3.16 7.30
CA GLY A 310 7.00 -3.24 8.76
C GLY A 310 7.09 -4.66 9.33
N ASN A 311 7.01 -5.74 8.55
CA ASN A 311 7.25 -7.11 9.02
C ASN A 311 8.70 -7.30 9.49
N ALA A 312 9.67 -6.79 8.73
CA ALA A 312 11.08 -6.91 9.09
C ALA A 312 11.50 -5.91 10.19
N LEU A 313 10.75 -4.82 10.39
CA LEU A 313 10.98 -3.86 11.48
C LEU A 313 10.47 -4.39 12.84
N LEU A 314 9.43 -5.22 12.81
CA LEU A 314 8.72 -5.63 14.02
C LEU A 314 9.64 -6.23 15.09
N PRO A 315 10.55 -7.18 14.79
CA PRO A 315 11.40 -7.78 15.82
C PRO A 315 12.27 -6.73 16.56
N PHE A 316 12.86 -5.80 15.82
CA PHE A 316 13.69 -4.73 16.41
C PHE A 316 12.89 -3.85 17.37
N PHE A 317 11.72 -3.38 16.94
CA PHE A 317 10.83 -2.57 17.78
C PHE A 317 10.25 -3.36 18.95
N ALA A 318 9.76 -4.58 18.73
CA ALA A 318 9.19 -5.43 19.76
C ALA A 318 10.21 -5.81 20.85
N THR A 319 11.49 -5.91 20.47
CA THR A 319 12.60 -6.09 21.42
C THR A 319 12.92 -4.80 22.17
N ALA A 320 12.93 -3.65 21.50
CA ALA A 320 13.31 -2.36 22.09
C ALA A 320 12.25 -1.76 23.01
N PHE A 321 10.96 -2.05 22.79
CA PHE A 321 9.87 -1.46 23.56
C PHE A 321 9.30 -2.39 24.63
N ARG A 322 8.94 -1.88 25.82
CA ARG A 322 8.37 -2.74 26.88
C ARG A 322 7.10 -3.42 26.41
N GLU A 323 6.24 -2.66 25.75
CA GLU A 323 5.03 -3.11 25.08
C GLU A 323 4.99 -2.47 23.69
N ALA A 324 4.59 -3.23 22.68
CA ALA A 324 4.39 -2.67 21.34
C ALA A 324 3.15 -3.26 20.67
N ARG A 325 2.41 -2.39 19.98
CA ARG A 325 1.26 -2.75 19.15
C ARG A 325 1.57 -2.46 17.69
N PHE A 326 1.31 -3.43 16.82
CA PHE A 326 1.51 -3.31 15.39
C PHE A 326 0.20 -3.60 14.67
N SER A 327 -0.21 -2.72 13.75
CA SER A 327 -1.45 -2.87 13.00
C SER A 327 -1.23 -2.71 11.49
N LYS A 328 -1.67 -3.71 10.73
CA LYS A 328 -1.83 -3.65 9.26
C LYS A 328 -3.27 -3.32 8.85
N LEU A 329 -4.17 -3.17 9.81
CA LEU A 329 -5.58 -2.90 9.55
C LEU A 329 -5.76 -1.49 8.99
N VAL A 330 -6.62 -1.38 7.98
CA VAL A 330 -6.96 -0.12 7.32
C VAL A 330 -8.49 0.07 7.32
N PRO A 331 -8.99 1.30 7.52
CA PRO A 331 -8.25 2.51 7.90
C PRO A 331 -7.59 2.39 9.29
N TYR A 332 -6.59 3.23 9.58
CA TYR A 332 -5.92 3.21 10.88
C TYR A 332 -6.90 3.56 12.01
N ASP A 333 -6.99 2.72 13.03
CA ASP A 333 -7.76 3.02 14.23
C ASP A 333 -6.90 3.79 15.24
N ALA A 334 -7.14 5.09 15.37
CA ALA A 334 -6.41 5.96 16.28
C ALA A 334 -6.69 5.66 17.76
N ALA A 335 -7.77 4.94 18.10
CA ALA A 335 -8.10 4.59 19.48
C ALA A 335 -7.08 3.64 20.12
N ILE A 336 -6.29 2.93 19.29
CA ILE A 336 -5.19 2.06 19.76
C ILE A 336 -4.11 2.87 20.48
N VAL A 337 -3.87 4.13 20.08
CA VAL A 337 -2.83 5.00 20.65
C VAL A 337 -3.05 5.23 22.17
N PRO A 338 -4.18 5.80 22.61
CA PRO A 338 -4.44 5.97 24.05
C PRO A 338 -4.67 4.63 24.77
N ALA A 339 -5.25 3.62 24.11
CA ALA A 339 -5.46 2.30 24.73
C ALA A 339 -4.13 1.62 25.10
N SER A 340 -3.09 1.84 24.29
CA SER A 340 -1.74 1.29 24.48
C SER A 340 -0.85 2.20 25.32
N LYS A 341 -1.33 3.39 25.70
CA LYS A 341 -0.53 4.45 26.35
C LYS A 341 0.80 4.66 25.61
N ALA A 342 0.72 4.77 24.28
CA ALA A 342 1.90 4.85 23.43
C ALA A 342 2.76 6.07 23.83
N ASP A 343 4.07 5.89 23.89
CA ASP A 343 5.05 6.98 24.01
C ASP A 343 5.56 7.39 22.62
N LEU A 344 5.60 6.43 21.69
CA LEU A 344 5.94 6.64 20.29
C LEU A 344 4.86 6.02 19.39
N VAL A 345 4.47 6.76 18.35
CA VAL A 345 3.62 6.29 17.25
C VAL A 345 4.38 6.41 15.94
N VAL A 346 4.56 5.29 15.25
CA VAL A 346 5.20 5.23 13.93
C VAL A 346 4.16 4.86 12.89
N VAL A 347 4.08 5.64 11.81
CA VAL A 347 3.38 5.25 10.59
C VAL A 347 4.42 4.84 9.57
N GLU A 348 4.45 3.56 9.25
CA GLU A 348 5.26 3.00 8.17
C GLU A 348 4.38 2.72 6.96
N ARG A 349 4.83 3.14 5.79
CA ARG A 349 4.17 2.81 4.52
C ARG A 349 5.15 2.83 3.35
N ALA A 350 5.01 1.89 2.42
CA ALA A 350 5.78 1.91 1.17
C ALA A 350 5.41 3.11 0.27
N GLU A 351 6.40 3.65 -0.46
CA GLU A 351 6.28 4.77 -1.40
C GLU A 351 5.17 4.54 -2.45
N ARG A 352 4.98 3.30 -2.92
CA ARG A 352 3.89 2.96 -3.85
C ARG A 352 2.47 3.14 -3.28
N HIS A 353 2.32 3.43 -2.00
CA HIS A 353 1.04 3.55 -1.30
C HIS A 353 0.79 4.96 -0.76
N LEU A 354 1.45 6.02 -1.25
CA LEU A 354 1.21 7.38 -0.75
C LEU A 354 -0.23 7.89 -1.00
N ASP A 355 -0.93 7.37 -2.01
CA ASP A 355 -2.35 7.65 -2.26
C ASP A 355 -3.25 7.27 -1.07
N PHE A 356 -2.82 6.30 -0.27
CA PHE A 356 -3.51 5.84 0.93
C PHE A 356 -3.83 6.99 1.89
N PHE A 357 -2.88 7.89 2.11
CA PHE A 357 -3.04 8.99 3.06
C PHE A 357 -4.11 10.01 2.63
N ALA A 358 -4.40 10.10 1.34
CA ALA A 358 -5.47 10.93 0.79
C ALA A 358 -6.81 10.18 0.70
N THR A 359 -6.78 8.89 0.40
CA THR A 359 -7.99 8.10 0.10
C THR A 359 -8.61 7.45 1.33
N THR A 360 -7.81 7.17 2.36
CA THR A 360 -8.21 6.35 3.52
C THR A 360 -7.91 7.06 4.85
N PRO A 361 -8.66 8.13 5.20
CA PRO A 361 -8.44 8.85 6.45
C PRO A 361 -8.60 7.96 7.71
N PRO A 362 -7.77 8.17 8.75
CA PRO A 362 -7.80 7.35 9.96
C PRO A 362 -9.13 7.49 10.72
N ILE A 363 -9.53 6.43 11.42
CA ILE A 363 -10.67 6.42 12.34
C ILE A 363 -10.23 7.12 13.63
N MET A 364 -10.61 8.38 13.74
CA MET A 364 -10.20 9.30 14.80
C MET A 364 -11.30 10.33 15.02
N PRO A 365 -11.60 10.76 16.26
CA PRO A 365 -12.53 11.87 16.47
C PRO A 365 -12.00 13.13 15.78
N ALA A 366 -12.87 13.84 15.07
CA ALA A 366 -12.49 15.09 14.42
C ALA A 366 -12.08 16.11 15.50
N PRO A 367 -10.88 16.73 15.42
CA PRO A 367 -10.44 17.72 16.39
C PRO A 367 -11.22 19.03 16.20
N LEU A 368 -11.18 19.92 17.19
CA LEU A 368 -11.82 21.24 17.06
C LEU A 368 -11.21 22.04 15.91
N CYS A 369 -12.09 22.62 15.09
CA CYS A 369 -11.72 23.56 14.05
C CYS A 369 -11.79 24.99 14.60
N GLU A 370 -10.65 25.53 15.00
CA GLU A 370 -10.57 26.91 15.50
C GLU A 370 -10.70 27.96 14.39
N GLY A 371 -11.20 29.15 14.76
CA GLY A 371 -11.21 30.33 13.91
C GLY A 371 -12.31 30.35 12.84
N VAL A 372 -13.40 29.59 13.03
CA VAL A 372 -14.51 29.55 12.07
C VAL A 372 -15.50 30.69 12.36
N ALA A 373 -15.43 31.76 11.55
CA ALA A 373 -16.44 32.80 11.51
C ALA A 373 -17.42 32.52 10.36
N ALA A 374 -18.47 31.74 10.62
CA ALA A 374 -19.45 31.29 9.62
C ALA A 374 -20.52 32.36 9.31
N ASP A 375 -20.11 33.57 8.95
CA ASP A 375 -21.00 34.70 8.64
C ASP A 375 -21.56 34.65 7.20
N ARG A 376 -20.92 33.87 6.32
CA ARG A 376 -21.34 33.67 4.93
C ARG A 376 -21.88 32.25 4.72
N SER A 377 -23.06 32.16 4.10
CA SER A 377 -23.68 30.91 3.66
C SER A 377 -24.11 31.03 2.19
N VAL A 378 -23.91 29.96 1.42
CA VAL A 378 -24.20 29.89 -0.02
C VAL A 378 -24.84 28.54 -0.37
N GLU A 379 -25.78 28.54 -1.30
CA GLU A 379 -26.29 27.30 -1.89
C GLU A 379 -25.29 26.77 -2.91
N THR A 380 -24.92 25.49 -2.79
CA THR A 380 -23.87 24.85 -3.60
C THR A 380 -24.25 23.41 -3.95
N ALA A 381 -23.43 22.77 -4.80
CA ALA A 381 -23.53 21.33 -5.05
C ALA A 381 -22.88 20.46 -3.95
N THR A 382 -22.41 21.05 -2.85
CA THR A 382 -21.77 20.32 -1.75
C THR A 382 -22.72 19.30 -1.15
N THR A 383 -22.30 18.04 -1.08
CA THR A 383 -23.11 16.94 -0.53
C THR A 383 -22.79 16.69 0.93
N MET A 384 -23.74 16.10 1.67
CA MET A 384 -23.55 15.71 3.07
C MET A 384 -24.43 14.50 3.42
N ASP A 385 -23.79 13.46 3.93
CA ASP A 385 -24.42 12.25 4.43
C ASP A 385 -23.86 11.85 5.79
N PHE A 386 -24.66 11.07 6.51
CA PHE A 386 -24.38 10.58 7.84
C PHE A 386 -24.33 9.05 7.83
N ALA A 387 -23.34 8.47 8.52
CA ALA A 387 -23.28 7.04 8.77
C ALA A 387 -22.81 6.77 10.20
N ARG A 388 -23.38 5.75 10.86
CA ARG A 388 -22.82 5.23 12.12
C ARG A 388 -21.47 4.58 11.83
N ASP A 389 -20.44 4.96 12.59
CA ASP A 389 -19.08 4.43 12.50
C ASP A 389 -18.54 4.18 13.91
N GLY A 390 -18.89 3.02 14.47
CA GLY A 390 -18.58 2.66 15.86
C GLY A 390 -19.18 3.67 16.87
N PRO A 391 -18.36 4.30 17.74
CA PRO A 391 -18.83 5.32 18.68
C PRO A 391 -19.10 6.69 18.04
N TYR A 392 -18.83 6.83 16.74
CA TYR A 392 -18.96 8.08 16.01
C TYR A 392 -20.16 8.08 15.06
N VAL A 393 -20.54 9.29 14.65
CA VAL A 393 -21.29 9.55 13.43
C VAL A 393 -20.32 10.16 12.43
N ALA A 394 -20.08 9.46 11.33
CA ALA A 394 -19.30 9.98 10.21
C ALA A 394 -20.18 10.95 9.40
N VAL A 395 -19.80 12.22 9.40
CA VAL A 395 -20.35 13.26 8.51
C VAL A 395 -19.42 13.35 7.31
N ARG A 396 -19.90 12.96 6.13
CA ARG A 396 -19.08 12.89 4.91
C ARG A 396 -19.79 13.44 3.70
N GLY A 397 -19.04 13.84 2.70
CA GLY A 397 -19.58 14.38 1.47
C GLY A 397 -18.49 14.81 0.50
N VAL A 398 -18.89 15.52 -0.54
CA VAL A 398 -18.00 16.09 -1.57
C VAL A 398 -18.25 17.59 -1.61
N ILE A 399 -17.18 18.37 -1.47
CA ILE A 399 -17.19 19.83 -1.57
C ILE A 399 -17.44 20.22 -3.03
N ASP A 400 -18.29 21.23 -3.25
CA ASP A 400 -18.44 21.85 -4.57
C ASP A 400 -17.09 22.39 -5.06
N GLY A 401 -16.62 21.87 -6.21
CA GLY A 401 -15.32 22.21 -6.80
C GLY A 401 -15.08 23.72 -6.98
N ALA A 402 -16.15 24.53 -7.09
CA ALA A 402 -16.03 25.99 -7.18
C ALA A 402 -15.51 26.67 -5.90
N TYR A 403 -15.59 25.99 -4.75
CA TYR A 403 -15.14 26.47 -3.44
C TYR A 403 -13.92 25.71 -2.91
N ALA A 404 -13.42 24.77 -3.71
CA ALA A 404 -12.43 23.81 -3.30
C ALA A 404 -11.01 24.34 -3.61
N SER A 405 -10.08 24.26 -2.65
CA SER A 405 -8.68 24.66 -2.85
C SER A 405 -7.71 23.83 -2.02
N ASP A 406 -6.45 23.75 -2.43
CA ASP A 406 -5.45 22.85 -1.83
C ASP A 406 -5.10 23.20 -0.37
N ASP A 407 -5.20 24.48 0.01
CA ASP A 407 -4.86 24.96 1.35
C ASP A 407 -6.07 25.04 2.30
N MET A 408 -7.26 24.72 1.81
CA MET A 408 -8.47 24.88 2.60
C MET A 408 -8.57 23.90 3.77
N ARG A 409 -9.21 24.35 4.86
CA ARG A 409 -9.71 23.45 5.91
C ARG A 409 -11.19 23.20 5.67
N VAL A 410 -11.61 21.94 5.83
CA VAL A 410 -13.03 21.58 5.84
C VAL A 410 -13.45 21.44 7.28
N CYS A 411 -14.48 22.16 7.69
CA CYS A 411 -14.95 22.15 9.06
C CYS A 411 -16.44 21.79 9.10
N VAL A 412 -16.80 20.90 10.01
CA VAL A 412 -18.16 20.43 10.26
C VAL A 412 -18.65 21.06 11.55
N GLY A 413 -19.67 21.91 11.44
CA GLY A 413 -20.31 22.60 12.56
C GLY A 413 -21.47 21.77 13.10
N VAL A 414 -21.52 21.59 14.42
CA VAL A 414 -22.61 20.92 15.13
C VAL A 414 -23.28 21.95 16.02
N ALA A 415 -24.56 22.24 15.75
CA ALA A 415 -25.32 23.22 16.52
C ALA A 415 -25.68 22.68 17.92
N GLY A 416 -25.39 23.48 18.95
CA GLY A 416 -25.87 23.29 20.32
C GLY A 416 -27.29 23.79 20.53
N ASP A 417 -27.81 23.57 21.74
CA ASP A 417 -29.17 23.97 22.13
C ASP A 417 -29.39 25.50 22.13
N ASP A 418 -28.31 26.27 22.31
CA ASP A 418 -28.26 27.73 22.25
C ASP A 418 -28.16 28.29 20.81
N GLY A 419 -28.00 27.39 19.83
CA GLY A 419 -27.82 27.73 18.43
C GLY A 419 -26.37 28.07 18.04
N GLU A 420 -25.42 28.09 18.98
CA GLU A 420 -24.00 28.21 18.66
C GLU A 420 -23.47 26.90 18.07
N GLU A 421 -22.52 27.00 17.13
CA GLU A 421 -21.94 25.83 16.48
C GLU A 421 -20.55 25.52 17.03
N THR A 422 -20.36 24.27 17.45
CA THR A 422 -19.02 23.73 17.70
C THR A 422 -18.49 23.16 16.39
N TRP A 423 -17.35 23.67 15.94
CA TRP A 423 -16.75 23.28 14.66
C TRP A 423 -15.66 22.24 14.85
N TYR A 424 -15.66 21.23 13.99
CA TYR A 424 -14.71 20.12 13.99
C TYR A 424 -14.02 20.04 12.64
N GLU A 425 -12.70 19.89 12.62
CA GLU A 425 -11.91 19.83 11.40
C GLU A 425 -12.02 18.42 10.81
N ALA A 426 -12.58 18.35 9.60
CA ALA A 426 -12.74 17.11 8.87
C ALA A 426 -11.42 16.71 8.21
N PHE A 427 -11.21 15.39 8.07
CA PHE A 427 -10.25 14.88 7.12
C PHE A 427 -10.71 15.20 5.70
N ARG A 428 -9.73 15.41 4.81
CA ARG A 428 -9.97 15.58 3.38
C ARG A 428 -9.78 14.23 2.69
N GLN A 429 -10.59 13.93 1.69
CA GLN A 429 -10.64 12.59 1.12
C GLN A 429 -10.65 12.60 -0.40
N SER A 430 -9.70 11.89 -1.00
CA SER A 430 -9.77 11.47 -2.39
C SER A 430 -10.72 10.28 -2.49
N VAL A 431 -11.89 10.50 -3.07
CA VAL A 431 -12.98 9.51 -3.19
C VAL A 431 -12.72 8.67 -4.44
N LYS A 432 -12.58 7.36 -4.25
CA LYS A 432 -12.44 6.42 -5.36
C LYS A 432 -13.78 6.19 -6.05
N SER A 433 -13.75 5.87 -7.35
CA SER A 433 -14.91 5.41 -8.12
C SER A 433 -15.48 4.11 -7.56
N ASP A 434 -16.66 3.70 -8.03
CA ASP A 434 -17.36 2.50 -7.55
C ASP A 434 -16.54 1.21 -7.76
N ASP A 435 -15.73 1.16 -8.81
CA ASP A 435 -14.77 0.07 -9.08
C ASP A 435 -13.52 0.10 -8.18
N LYS A 436 -13.37 1.16 -7.37
CA LYS A 436 -12.26 1.42 -6.44
C LYS A 436 -10.88 1.49 -7.09
N VAL A 437 -10.82 1.63 -8.41
CA VAL A 437 -9.56 1.70 -9.16
C VAL A 437 -9.07 3.14 -9.23
N ASP A 438 -9.91 4.05 -9.72
CA ASP A 438 -9.54 5.43 -9.98
C ASP A 438 -10.10 6.39 -8.92
N VAL A 439 -9.47 7.56 -8.81
CA VAL A 439 -10.00 8.66 -7.98
C VAL A 439 -11.07 9.38 -8.79
N ALA A 440 -12.32 9.36 -8.32
CA ALA A 440 -13.43 10.07 -8.93
C ALA A 440 -13.40 11.57 -8.61
N THR A 441 -12.98 11.94 -7.39
CA THR A 441 -12.81 13.34 -6.96
C THR A 441 -11.86 13.43 -5.78
N ASP A 442 -11.09 14.53 -5.72
CA ASP A 442 -10.23 14.88 -4.58
C ASP A 442 -10.92 15.82 -3.57
N ASP A 443 -12.20 16.11 -3.78
CA ASP A 443 -12.98 17.09 -3.02
C ASP A 443 -13.80 16.48 -1.87
N GLY A 444 -13.59 15.21 -1.56
CA GLY A 444 -14.27 14.53 -0.47
C GLY A 444 -13.84 15.02 0.91
N TYR A 445 -14.68 14.77 1.90
CA TYR A 445 -14.36 15.01 3.30
C TYR A 445 -15.05 14.01 4.22
N VAL A 446 -14.47 13.79 5.41
CA VAL A 446 -15.09 13.01 6.48
C VAL A 446 -14.70 13.56 7.85
N ALA A 447 -15.69 13.88 8.68
CA ALA A 447 -15.53 14.18 10.09
C ALA A 447 -16.22 13.09 10.91
N ARG A 448 -15.53 12.55 11.92
CA ARG A 448 -16.11 11.61 12.88
C ARG A 448 -16.44 12.36 14.15
N ILE A 449 -17.73 12.59 14.34
CA ILE A 449 -18.26 13.30 15.49
C ILE A 449 -18.69 12.28 16.54
N ASP A 450 -18.37 12.52 17.82
CA ASP A 450 -18.83 11.64 18.90
C ASP A 450 -20.37 11.54 18.87
N ALA A 451 -20.89 10.31 18.82
CA ALA A 451 -22.33 10.11 18.73
C ALA A 451 -23.11 10.75 19.88
N ARG A 452 -22.50 10.94 21.04
CA ARG A 452 -23.13 11.49 22.23
C ARG A 452 -23.35 13.01 22.13
N VAL A 453 -22.67 13.70 21.21
CA VAL A 453 -22.83 15.15 21.02
C VAL A 453 -23.91 15.51 20.01
N LEU A 454 -24.42 14.53 19.26
CA LEU A 454 -25.50 14.72 18.31
C LEU A 454 -26.81 14.28 18.96
N GLN A 455 -27.85 15.14 18.92
CA GLN A 455 -29.23 14.80 19.31
C GLN A 455 -30.14 14.75 18.06
N PRO A 456 -31.20 13.93 18.03
CA PRO A 456 -32.08 13.88 16.87
C PRO A 456 -32.52 15.28 16.42
N GLU A 457 -32.43 15.54 15.12
CA GLU A 457 -32.70 16.83 14.48
C GLU A 457 -31.65 17.94 14.72
N THR A 458 -30.50 17.64 15.35
CA THR A 458 -29.35 18.56 15.45
C THR A 458 -28.95 19.03 14.05
N ARG A 459 -28.84 20.34 13.87
CA ARG A 459 -28.35 20.94 12.62
C ARG A 459 -26.84 20.73 12.52
N VAL A 460 -26.42 20.15 11.40
CA VAL A 460 -25.02 19.97 11.05
C VAL A 460 -24.72 20.76 9.79
N SER A 461 -23.64 21.53 9.81
CA SER A 461 -23.21 22.41 8.72
C SER A 461 -21.81 22.02 8.26
N VAL A 462 -21.50 22.23 6.98
CA VAL A 462 -20.13 22.09 6.46
C VAL A 462 -19.69 23.43 5.90
N ALA A 463 -18.49 23.85 6.29
CA ALA A 463 -17.86 25.07 5.83
C ALA A 463 -16.45 24.80 5.32
N VAL A 464 -16.06 25.59 4.33
CA VAL A 464 -14.67 25.69 3.89
C VAL A 464 -14.07 26.94 4.52
N VAL A 465 -12.87 26.82 5.08
CA VAL A 465 -12.14 27.90 5.75
C VAL A 465 -10.84 28.18 5.01
N ASN A 466 -10.68 29.42 4.53
CA ASN A 466 -9.49 29.93 3.85
C ASN A 466 -9.07 31.25 4.51
N ASP A 467 -7.82 31.38 4.95
CA ASP A 467 -7.27 32.60 5.57
C ASP A 467 -8.16 33.21 6.67
N GLY A 468 -8.84 32.35 7.45
CA GLY A 468 -9.73 32.75 8.54
C GLY A 468 -11.14 33.19 8.12
N ALA A 469 -11.43 33.27 6.81
CA ALA A 469 -12.78 33.44 6.30
C ALA A 469 -13.44 32.07 6.11
N ALA A 470 -14.63 31.87 6.68
CA ALA A 470 -15.39 30.64 6.52
C ALA A 470 -16.62 30.87 5.63
N CYS A 471 -16.94 29.88 4.80
CA CYS A 471 -18.14 29.89 3.97
C CYS A 471 -18.89 28.58 4.17
N VAL A 472 -20.10 28.64 4.70
CA VAL A 472 -20.99 27.49 4.86
C VAL A 472 -21.55 27.10 3.49
N LEU A 473 -21.33 25.86 3.09
CA LEU A 473 -21.66 25.35 1.75
C LEU A 473 -22.88 24.43 1.73
N ALA A 474 -23.16 23.76 2.86
CA ALA A 474 -24.35 22.95 3.05
C ALA A 474 -24.73 22.85 4.53
N SER A 475 -25.99 22.56 4.81
CA SER A 475 -26.50 22.28 6.16
C SER A 475 -27.63 21.27 6.09
N LYS A 476 -27.64 20.30 7.01
CA LYS A 476 -28.61 19.20 7.06
C LYS A 476 -28.91 18.85 8.52
N GLN A 477 -30.13 18.43 8.81
CA GLN A 477 -30.46 17.90 10.14
C GLN A 477 -29.99 16.45 10.23
N TRP A 478 -29.29 16.13 11.31
CA TRP A 478 -28.98 14.75 11.64
C TRP A 478 -30.27 14.03 12.04
N LYS A 479 -30.53 12.91 11.37
CA LYS A 479 -31.60 11.98 11.74
C LYS A 479 -30.94 10.65 12.05
N GLU A 480 -31.24 10.12 13.23
CA GLU A 480 -30.80 8.78 13.58
C GLU A 480 -31.42 7.79 12.58
N GLN A 481 -30.55 7.04 11.88
CA GLN A 481 -30.96 6.01 10.91
C GLN A 481 -31.19 4.68 11.60
#